data_AF-A0A2V6ERL8-F1
#
_entry.id   AF-A0A2V6ERL8-F1
#
_cell.length_a   1.000
_cell.length_b   1.000
_cell.length_c   1.000
_cell.angle_alpha   90.00
_cell.angle_beta   90.00
_cell.angle_gamma   90.00
#
_symmetry.space_group_name_H-M   'P 1'
#
loop_
_entity.id
_entity.type
_entity.pdbx_description
1 polymer ?
#
loop_
_entity_poly.entity_id
_entity_poly.type
_entity_poly.pdbx_seq_one_letter_code
_entity_poly.pdbx_strand_id
1 'polypeptide(L)'
;MDEVVTQPASTGTFANTSTRAEIANGENQLIAGFIIAGAGSKQILIRGLGPSLAAFGLTGTLQDPVLDLRTETGTNITVNDNWALAANAAQIPANLRPADPRESAIWTTLAPGSYTAIESGKSGATGTGLLEVYDVDSVASSQLANISTRGFVGTGNDVMIGGHIVRGGAYPVLVRALGPSLAPFGIVDVLTDPR
;
A
#
# COMPACT_ATOMS: atom_id res chain seq x y z
N MET A 1 -35.61 -17.61 -2.05
CA MET A 1 -34.95 -18.30 -0.93
C MET A 1 -33.66 -17.56 -0.75
N ASP A 2 -33.57 -16.74 0.30
CA ASP A 2 -32.33 -16.02 0.60
C ASP A 2 -31.38 -17.03 1.21
N GLU A 3 -30.36 -17.41 0.45
CA GLU A 3 -29.24 -18.19 0.98
C GLU A 3 -28.54 -17.30 2.01
N VAL A 4 -28.74 -17.61 3.29
CA VAL A 4 -27.88 -17.07 4.34
C VAL A 4 -26.51 -17.68 4.13
N VAL A 5 -25.68 -17.02 3.34
CA VAL A 5 -24.27 -17.38 3.19
C VAL A 5 -23.62 -17.14 4.56
N THR A 6 -23.51 -18.19 5.37
CA THR A 6 -22.77 -18.13 6.63
C THR A 6 -21.28 -18.01 6.29
N GLN A 7 -20.74 -16.81 6.45
CA GLN A 7 -19.31 -16.57 6.28
C GLN A 7 -18.54 -17.46 7.27
N PRO A 8 -17.55 -18.25 6.83
CA PRO A 8 -16.77 -19.08 7.74
C PRO A 8 -16.06 -18.20 8.76
N ALA A 9 -15.97 -18.68 10.00
CA ALA A 9 -15.33 -17.94 11.08
C ALA A 9 -13.87 -17.59 10.72
N SER A 10 -13.51 -16.32 10.85
CA SER A 10 -12.15 -15.85 10.63
C SER A 10 -11.23 -16.42 11.71
N THR A 11 -10.23 -17.18 11.29
CA THR A 11 -9.17 -17.74 12.16
C THR A 11 -7.80 -17.14 11.86
N GLY A 12 -7.66 -16.40 10.75
CA GLY A 12 -6.47 -15.65 10.38
C GLY A 12 -6.57 -14.15 10.63
N THR A 13 -5.54 -13.43 10.21
CA THR A 13 -5.49 -11.96 10.17
C THR A 13 -4.99 -11.48 8.83
N PHE A 14 -5.48 -10.32 8.39
CA PHE A 14 -4.96 -9.64 7.21
C PHE A 14 -3.62 -8.98 7.54
N ALA A 15 -2.56 -9.37 6.84
CA ALA A 15 -1.19 -9.02 7.21
C ALA A 15 -0.54 -7.97 6.30
N ASN A 16 -0.98 -7.86 5.04
CA ASN A 16 -0.36 -6.93 4.09
C ASN A 16 -1.23 -6.69 2.85
N THR A 17 -1.15 -5.46 2.31
CA THR A 17 -1.42 -5.18 0.89
C THR A 17 -0.13 -4.82 0.18
N SER A 18 -0.08 -5.12 -1.11
CA SER A 18 0.96 -4.67 -2.02
C SER A 18 0.34 -4.31 -3.36
N THR A 19 0.75 -3.22 -3.99
CA THR A 19 0.37 -2.94 -5.38
C THR A 19 1.56 -2.48 -6.18
N ARG A 20 1.76 -3.10 -7.33
CA ARG A 20 2.70 -2.66 -8.36
C ARG A 20 1.94 -1.92 -9.45
N ALA A 21 2.39 -0.72 -9.80
CA ALA A 21 1.79 0.07 -10.86
C ALA A 21 2.81 1.08 -11.42
N GLU A 22 2.47 1.68 -12.55
CA GLU A 22 3.17 2.85 -13.04
C GLU A 22 2.84 4.07 -12.17
N ILE A 23 3.87 4.81 -11.76
CA ILE A 23 3.77 6.05 -10.99
C ILE A 23 4.10 7.22 -11.90
N ALA A 24 3.18 8.18 -11.98
CA ALA A 24 3.36 9.42 -12.71
C ALA A 24 2.96 10.64 -11.87
N ASN A 25 3.12 11.83 -12.46
CA ASN A 25 2.82 13.09 -11.79
C ASN A 25 1.31 13.34 -11.61
N GLY A 26 0.96 14.25 -10.69
CA GLY A 26 -0.43 14.64 -10.45
C GLY A 26 -1.23 13.54 -9.76
N GLU A 27 -2.39 13.19 -10.32
CA GLU A 27 -3.32 12.21 -9.74
C GLU A 27 -2.88 10.75 -9.93
N ASN A 28 -1.83 10.52 -10.73
CA ASN A 28 -1.30 9.21 -11.10
C ASN A 28 -0.20 8.70 -10.16
N GLN A 29 -0.19 9.19 -8.92
CA GLN A 29 0.61 8.60 -7.84
C GLN A 29 -0.01 7.28 -7.38
N LEU A 30 0.82 6.37 -6.88
CA LEU A 30 0.32 5.13 -6.31
C LEU A 30 -0.07 5.36 -4.85
N ILE A 31 -1.27 4.93 -4.49
CA ILE A 31 -1.89 5.24 -3.20
C ILE A 31 -2.38 3.96 -2.56
N ALA A 32 -2.11 3.79 -1.28
CA ALA A 32 -2.70 2.76 -0.44
C ALA A 32 -3.50 3.41 0.68
N GLY A 33 -4.81 3.14 0.74
CA GLY A 33 -5.67 3.50 1.86
C GLY A 33 -5.81 2.32 2.80
N PHE A 34 -5.68 2.52 4.10
CA PHE A 34 -5.84 1.44 5.08
C PHE A 34 -6.51 1.92 6.37
N ILE A 35 -7.25 1.02 7.00
CA ILE A 35 -7.96 1.28 8.27
C ILE A 35 -7.39 0.37 9.36
N ILE A 36 -6.98 0.96 10.47
CA ILE A 36 -6.66 0.25 11.71
C ILE A 36 -7.91 0.27 12.58
N ALA A 37 -8.47 -0.91 12.87
CA ALA A 37 -9.65 -1.06 13.73
C ALA A 37 -9.30 -1.86 14.99
N GLY A 38 -9.90 -1.48 16.12
CA GLY A 38 -9.66 -2.09 17.43
C GLY A 38 -9.37 -1.03 18.48
N ALA A 39 -8.85 -1.46 19.62
CA ALA A 39 -8.66 -0.59 20.79
C ALA A 39 -7.21 -0.10 20.97
N GLY A 40 -6.24 -0.72 20.30
CA GLY A 40 -4.82 -0.45 20.47
C GLY A 40 -4.17 0.24 19.27
N SER A 41 -3.13 1.02 19.53
CA SER A 41 -2.22 1.41 18.45
C SER A 41 -1.51 0.19 17.89
N LYS A 42 -1.10 0.28 16.63
CA LYS A 42 -0.48 -0.81 15.88
C LYS A 42 0.81 -0.33 15.23
N GLN A 43 1.86 -1.13 15.33
CA GLN A 43 3.09 -0.93 14.56
C GLN A 43 2.86 -1.34 13.11
N ILE A 44 3.13 -0.41 12.20
CA ILE A 44 2.98 -0.57 10.75
C ILE A 44 4.33 -0.33 10.08
N LEU A 45 4.59 -1.08 9.01
CA LEU A 45 5.66 -0.80 8.05
C LEU A 45 5.04 -0.47 6.69
N ILE A 46 5.43 0.64 6.10
CA ILE A 46 5.08 1.03 4.73
C ILE A 46 6.36 1.04 3.92
N ARG A 47 6.34 0.49 2.70
CA ARG A 47 7.48 0.49 1.77
C ARG A 47 7.07 1.03 0.41
N GLY A 48 7.92 1.89 -0.16
CA GLY A 48 7.86 2.31 -1.56
C GLY A 48 9.11 1.80 -2.24
N LEU A 49 8.95 0.83 -3.14
CA LEU A 49 10.06 0.17 -3.84
C LEU A 49 10.06 0.57 -5.32
N GLY A 50 11.26 0.72 -5.87
CA GLY A 50 11.46 1.15 -7.24
C GLY A 50 12.69 0.48 -7.83
N PRO A 51 13.92 0.91 -7.50
CA PRO A 51 15.15 0.32 -8.03
C PRO A 51 15.25 -1.20 -7.81
N SER A 52 14.79 -1.73 -6.67
CA SER A 52 14.86 -3.17 -6.37
C SER A 52 14.02 -4.03 -7.31
N LEU A 53 13.03 -3.45 -8.00
CA LEU A 53 12.19 -4.17 -8.95
C LEU A 53 12.98 -4.66 -10.17
N ALA A 54 14.12 -4.03 -10.49
CA ALA A 54 15.00 -4.46 -11.58
C ALA A 54 15.55 -5.89 -11.37
N ALA A 55 15.74 -6.31 -10.12
CA ALA A 55 16.17 -7.67 -9.79
C ALA A 55 15.13 -8.75 -10.18
N PHE A 56 13.87 -8.33 -10.41
CA PHE A 56 12.78 -9.20 -10.86
C PHE A 56 12.51 -9.09 -12.37
N GLY A 57 13.43 -8.46 -13.12
CA GLY A 57 13.34 -8.33 -14.58
C GLY A 57 12.46 -7.19 -15.06
N LEU A 58 12.03 -6.29 -14.18
CA LEU A 58 11.30 -5.09 -14.57
C LEU A 58 12.25 -4.02 -15.11
N THR A 59 11.84 -3.35 -16.17
CA THR A 59 12.53 -2.21 -16.77
C THR A 59 11.73 -0.94 -16.54
N GLY A 60 12.38 0.24 -16.56
CA GLY A 60 11.66 1.52 -16.36
C GLY A 60 11.17 1.73 -14.92
N THR A 61 11.87 1.14 -13.95
CA THR A 61 11.48 1.25 -12.54
C THR A 61 11.70 2.67 -12.01
N LEU A 62 10.87 3.08 -11.06
CA LEU A 62 11.00 4.37 -10.40
C LEU A 62 12.34 4.44 -9.65
N GLN A 63 13.20 5.42 -9.94
CA GLN A 63 14.59 5.39 -9.47
C GLN A 63 14.81 5.93 -8.05
N ASP A 64 13.87 6.74 -7.56
CA ASP A 64 13.95 7.41 -6.25
C ASP A 64 12.52 7.60 -5.70
N PRO A 65 11.93 6.55 -5.10
CA PRO A 65 10.56 6.57 -4.60
C PRO A 65 10.46 7.30 -3.25
N VAL A 66 9.46 8.17 -3.13
CA VAL A 66 9.12 8.95 -1.94
C VAL A 66 7.79 8.46 -1.38
N LEU A 67 7.77 8.10 -0.10
CA LEU A 67 6.56 7.84 0.67
C LEU A 67 6.10 9.08 1.42
N ASP A 68 4.80 9.36 1.35
CA ASP A 68 4.09 10.33 2.18
C ASP A 68 2.93 9.64 2.88
N LEU A 69 2.95 9.65 4.22
CA LEU A 69 1.89 9.08 5.05
C LEU A 69 1.01 10.20 5.59
N ARG A 70 -0.31 10.07 5.43
CA ARG A 70 -1.30 11.07 5.83
C ARG A 70 -2.44 10.48 6.65
N THR A 71 -3.07 11.32 7.45
CA THR A 71 -4.34 11.05 8.14
C THR A 71 -5.50 11.04 7.15
N GLU A 72 -6.68 10.63 7.60
CA GLU A 72 -7.95 10.72 6.85
C GLU A 72 -8.25 12.13 6.32
N THR A 73 -7.89 13.18 7.06
CA THR A 73 -8.07 14.59 6.67
C THR A 73 -7.03 15.08 5.67
N GLY A 74 -6.10 14.22 5.23
CA GLY A 74 -5.00 14.57 4.33
C GLY A 74 -3.85 15.29 5.03
N THR A 75 -3.81 15.34 6.37
CA THR A 75 -2.71 15.94 7.11
C THR A 75 -1.49 15.02 7.05
N ASN A 76 -0.34 15.56 6.64
CA ASN A 76 0.91 14.82 6.62
C ASN A 76 1.33 14.39 8.04
N ILE A 77 1.64 13.11 8.18
CA ILE A 77 2.22 12.50 9.39
C ILE A 77 3.73 12.46 9.25
N THR A 78 4.23 11.91 8.14
CA THR A 78 5.66 11.80 7.87
C THR A 78 5.93 11.54 6.39
N VAL A 79 7.17 11.79 5.96
CA VAL A 79 7.68 11.55 4.61
C VAL A 79 9.02 10.84 4.70
N ASN A 80 9.29 9.91 3.79
CA ASN A 80 10.60 9.29 3.67
C ASN A 80 10.93 9.01 2.19
N ASP A 81 12.16 9.30 1.77
CA ASP A 81 12.69 9.03 0.42
C ASP A 81 14.00 8.21 0.43
N ASN A 82 14.48 7.84 1.62
CA ASN A 82 15.70 7.06 1.82
C ASN A 82 15.58 6.33 3.16
N TRP A 83 15.16 5.08 3.12
CA TRP A 83 14.82 4.32 4.32
C TRP A 83 16.01 4.18 5.28
N ALA A 84 17.21 4.02 4.73
CA ALA A 84 18.43 3.77 5.50
C ALA A 84 18.90 4.99 6.30
N LEU A 85 18.43 6.19 5.96
CA LEU A 85 18.75 7.43 6.66
C LEU A 85 17.77 7.75 7.80
N ALA A 86 16.66 7.01 7.91
CA ALA A 86 15.71 7.21 9.00
C ALA A 86 16.34 6.82 10.34
N ALA A 87 16.13 7.63 11.38
CA ALA A 87 16.69 7.39 12.72
C ALA A 87 16.29 6.03 13.30
N ASN A 88 15.13 5.51 12.90
CA ASN A 88 14.58 4.22 13.30
C ASN A 88 14.76 3.11 12.25
N ALA A 89 15.60 3.30 11.23
CA ALA A 89 15.84 2.29 10.18
C ALA A 89 16.26 0.92 10.74
N ALA A 90 17.03 0.92 11.84
CA ALA A 90 17.47 -0.28 12.52
C ALA A 90 16.31 -1.11 13.13
N GLN A 91 15.15 -0.49 13.40
CA GLN A 91 13.97 -1.15 13.94
C GLN A 91 13.19 -1.93 12.87
N ILE A 92 13.39 -1.62 11.58
CA ILE A 92 12.76 -2.37 10.49
C ILE A 92 13.33 -3.80 10.47
N PRO A 93 12.47 -4.85 10.47
CA PRO A 93 12.90 -6.24 10.38
C PRO A 93 13.81 -6.46 9.17
N ALA A 94 14.94 -7.17 9.36
CA ALA A 94 15.98 -7.30 8.35
C ALA A 94 15.46 -7.88 7.01
N ASN A 95 14.52 -8.82 7.07
CA ASN A 95 13.88 -9.43 5.90
C ASN A 95 12.83 -8.54 5.21
N LEU A 96 12.49 -7.39 5.80
CA LEU A 96 11.54 -6.42 5.24
C LEU A 96 12.21 -5.08 4.90
N ARG A 97 13.52 -4.92 5.12
CA ARG A 97 14.22 -3.70 4.67
C ARG A 97 14.23 -3.63 3.14
N PRO A 98 13.98 -2.46 2.53
CA PRO A 98 14.23 -2.28 1.10
C PRO A 98 15.70 -2.60 0.76
N ALA A 99 15.95 -3.14 -0.43
CA ALA A 99 17.29 -3.57 -0.80
C ALA A 99 18.16 -2.42 -1.33
N ASP A 100 17.55 -1.42 -1.97
CA ASP A 100 18.23 -0.20 -2.38
C ASP A 100 18.09 0.90 -1.31
N PRO A 101 19.16 1.58 -0.90
CA PRO A 101 19.09 2.63 0.13
C PRO A 101 18.29 3.88 -0.30
N ARG A 102 18.05 4.07 -1.61
CA ARG A 102 17.21 5.14 -2.17
C ARG A 102 15.73 4.81 -2.15
N GLU A 103 15.36 3.59 -1.76
CA GLU A 103 13.95 3.26 -1.56
C GLU A 103 13.44 3.85 -0.25
N SER A 104 12.13 3.97 -0.13
CA SER A 104 11.50 4.59 1.03
C SER A 104 10.85 3.56 1.94
N ALA A 105 10.95 3.80 3.24
CA ALA A 105 10.20 3.04 4.23
C ALA A 105 9.81 3.89 5.43
N ILE A 106 8.61 3.66 5.93
CA ILE A 106 8.09 4.29 7.15
C ILE A 106 7.80 3.18 8.16
N TRP A 107 8.56 3.17 9.26
CA TRP A 107 8.29 2.35 10.44
C TRP A 107 7.62 3.23 11.50
N THR A 108 6.33 3.03 11.76
CA THR A 108 5.57 3.90 12.67
C THR A 108 4.44 3.19 13.41
N THR A 109 4.09 3.71 14.58
CA THR A 109 2.97 3.24 15.39
C THR A 109 1.78 4.18 15.20
N LEU A 110 0.65 3.64 14.78
CA LEU A 110 -0.56 4.40 14.47
C LEU A 110 -1.70 3.97 15.38
N ALA A 111 -2.48 4.94 15.86
CA ALA A 111 -3.72 4.67 16.57
C ALA A 111 -4.78 4.05 15.63
N PRO A 112 -5.88 3.51 16.16
CA PRO A 112 -7.04 3.17 15.34
C PRO A 112 -7.52 4.39 14.54
N GLY A 113 -7.78 4.19 13.25
CA GLY A 113 -8.12 5.26 12.31
C GLY A 113 -7.87 4.90 10.85
N SER A 114 -8.21 5.84 9.97
CA SER A 114 -8.01 5.74 8.52
C SER A 114 -6.77 6.51 8.09
N TYR A 115 -5.97 5.91 7.22
CA TYR A 115 -4.68 6.44 6.78
C TYR A 115 -4.51 6.28 5.27
N THR A 116 -3.72 7.17 4.69
CA THR A 116 -3.34 7.14 3.27
C THR A 116 -1.83 7.17 3.16
N ALA A 117 -1.26 6.16 2.51
CA ALA A 117 0.12 6.15 2.05
C ALA A 117 0.17 6.49 0.57
N ILE A 118 1.10 7.35 0.18
CA ILE A 118 1.28 7.80 -1.21
C ILE A 118 2.73 7.53 -1.58
N GLU A 119 2.93 6.80 -2.67
CA GLU A 119 4.21 6.62 -3.32
C GLU A 119 4.29 7.50 -4.57
N SER A 120 5.37 8.26 -4.68
CA SER A 120 5.63 9.18 -5.79
C SER A 120 7.11 9.18 -6.14
N GLY A 121 7.49 9.71 -7.31
CA GLY A 121 8.89 9.90 -7.65
C GLY A 121 9.45 11.23 -7.14
N LYS A 122 10.66 11.19 -6.59
CA LYS A 122 11.37 12.40 -6.18
C LYS A 122 11.53 13.36 -7.36
N SER A 123 11.28 14.64 -7.10
CA SER A 123 11.36 15.71 -8.12
C SER A 123 10.54 15.44 -9.39
N GLY A 124 9.45 14.67 -9.27
CA GLY A 124 8.55 14.36 -10.39
C GLY A 124 9.01 13.24 -11.31
N ALA A 125 9.96 12.41 -10.85
CA ALA A 125 10.34 11.19 -11.53
C ALA A 125 9.13 10.26 -11.70
N THR A 126 9.14 9.48 -12.78
CA THR A 126 8.09 8.52 -13.11
C THR A 126 8.71 7.15 -13.31
N GLY A 127 7.87 6.11 -13.31
CA GLY A 127 8.28 4.74 -13.56
C GLY A 127 7.49 3.76 -12.70
N THR A 128 7.79 2.48 -12.86
CA THR A 128 7.10 1.43 -12.13
C THR A 128 7.56 1.40 -10.66
N GLY A 129 6.60 1.50 -9.74
CA GLY A 129 6.81 1.39 -8.30
C GLY A 129 6.00 0.26 -7.65
N LEU A 130 6.29 -0.03 -6.40
CA LEU A 130 5.60 -1.00 -5.57
C LEU A 130 5.38 -0.44 -4.17
N LEU A 131 4.12 -0.18 -3.86
CA LEU A 131 3.67 0.30 -2.56
C LEU A 131 3.14 -0.86 -1.72
N GLU A 132 3.67 -1.00 -0.51
CA GLU A 132 3.26 -2.04 0.43
C GLU A 132 2.94 -1.47 1.80
N VAL A 133 1.90 -2.01 2.45
CA VAL A 133 1.57 -1.73 3.85
C VAL A 133 1.49 -3.04 4.61
N TYR A 134 2.35 -3.22 5.61
CA TYR A 134 2.45 -4.41 6.44
C TYR A 134 1.91 -4.15 7.86
N ASP A 135 1.04 -5.05 8.31
CA ASP A 135 0.85 -5.31 9.73
C ASP A 135 2.03 -6.16 10.23
N VAL A 136 2.90 -5.53 11.01
CA VAL A 136 4.09 -6.14 11.61
C VAL A 136 3.88 -6.44 13.09
N ASP A 137 2.70 -6.13 13.62
CA ASP A 137 2.33 -6.32 15.02
C ASP A 137 1.24 -7.38 15.15
N SER A 138 1.67 -8.62 15.45
CA SER A 138 0.77 -9.76 15.61
C SER A 138 0.13 -9.86 17.00
N VAL A 139 0.42 -8.94 17.93
CA VAL A 139 -0.04 -9.03 19.33
C VAL A 139 -0.95 -7.86 19.74
N ALA A 140 -1.04 -6.80 18.95
CA ALA A 140 -2.00 -5.72 19.18
C ALA A 140 -3.46 -6.21 19.13
N SER A 141 -4.31 -5.63 19.97
CA SER A 141 -5.78 -5.81 19.97
C SER A 141 -6.49 -5.08 18.81
N SER A 142 -5.74 -4.69 17.79
CA SER A 142 -6.21 -4.04 16.57
C SER A 142 -5.76 -4.83 15.35
N GLN A 143 -6.45 -4.64 14.22
CA GLN A 143 -6.17 -5.30 12.94
C GLN A 143 -6.33 -4.32 11.78
N LEU A 144 -5.75 -4.64 10.63
CA LEU A 144 -6.09 -3.98 9.38
C LEU A 144 -7.50 -4.45 8.96
N ALA A 145 -8.46 -3.53 8.99
CA ALA A 145 -9.87 -3.84 8.70
C ALA A 145 -10.25 -3.70 7.23
N ASN A 146 -9.57 -2.81 6.52
CA ASN A 146 -9.77 -2.59 5.09
C ASN A 146 -8.47 -2.07 4.50
N ILE A 147 -8.16 -2.52 3.29
CA ILE A 147 -7.09 -1.95 2.50
C ILE A 147 -7.55 -1.78 1.05
N SER A 148 -7.18 -0.66 0.46
CA SER A 148 -7.40 -0.36 -0.94
C SER A 148 -6.12 0.20 -1.54
N THR A 149 -5.98 0.05 -2.86
CA THR A 149 -4.97 0.80 -3.60
C THR A 149 -5.61 1.50 -4.79
N ARG A 150 -5.09 2.67 -5.13
CA ARG A 150 -5.44 3.44 -6.32
C ARG A 150 -4.16 3.82 -7.04
N GLY A 151 -4.17 3.76 -8.36
CA GLY A 151 -3.06 4.15 -9.20
C GLY A 151 -3.45 4.06 -10.66
N PHE A 152 -2.54 4.48 -11.53
CA PHE A 152 -2.75 4.36 -12.97
C PHE A 152 -2.72 2.89 -13.39
N VAL A 153 -3.65 2.48 -14.26
CA VAL A 153 -3.69 1.14 -14.84
C VAL A 153 -3.35 1.26 -16.32
N GLY A 154 -2.15 0.79 -16.69
CA GLY A 154 -1.69 0.75 -18.07
C GLY A 154 -2.09 -0.53 -18.80
N THR A 155 -1.34 -0.84 -19.86
CA THR A 155 -1.53 -2.05 -20.67
C THR A 155 -0.23 -2.85 -20.74
N GLY A 156 -0.29 -4.11 -21.19
CA GLY A 156 0.91 -4.94 -21.31
C GLY A 156 1.57 -5.18 -19.95
N ASN A 157 2.83 -4.76 -19.80
CA ASN A 157 3.58 -4.90 -18.54
C ASN A 157 3.19 -3.85 -17.49
N ASP A 158 2.46 -2.79 -17.89
CA ASP A 158 2.08 -1.66 -17.03
C ASP A 158 0.70 -1.85 -16.39
N VAL A 159 0.17 -3.08 -16.44
CA VAL A 159 -1.04 -3.44 -15.69
C VAL A 159 -0.77 -3.30 -14.19
N MET A 160 -1.77 -2.79 -13.46
CA MET A 160 -1.72 -2.77 -12.01
C MET A 160 -1.87 -4.19 -11.46
N ILE A 161 -0.98 -4.55 -10.54
CA ILE A 161 -1.01 -5.86 -9.88
C ILE A 161 -1.12 -5.66 -8.39
N GLY A 162 -2.29 -6.01 -7.84
CA GLY A 162 -2.54 -6.06 -6.41
C GLY A 162 -2.19 -7.43 -5.82
N GLY A 163 -1.65 -7.44 -4.62
CA GLY A 163 -1.34 -8.61 -3.81
C GLY A 163 -1.77 -8.40 -2.37
N HIS A 164 -2.09 -9.49 -1.68
CA HIS A 164 -2.42 -9.46 -0.27
C HIS A 164 -1.94 -10.73 0.43
N ILE A 165 -1.73 -10.63 1.75
CA ILE A 165 -1.32 -11.75 2.58
C ILE A 165 -2.30 -11.91 3.75
N VAL A 166 -2.82 -13.13 3.90
CA VAL A 166 -3.51 -13.59 5.11
C VAL A 166 -2.55 -14.50 5.89
N ARG A 167 -2.49 -14.35 7.21
CA ARG A 167 -1.65 -15.18 8.10
C ARG A 167 -2.49 -15.87 9.17
N GLY A 168 -1.97 -16.97 9.72
CA GLY A 168 -2.51 -17.60 10.92
C GLY A 168 -3.80 -18.41 10.77
N GLY A 169 -4.44 -18.41 9.61
CA GLY A 169 -5.66 -19.18 9.37
C GLY A 169 -6.46 -18.67 8.18
N ALA A 170 -7.70 -19.15 8.06
CA ALA A 170 -8.63 -18.69 7.02
C ALA A 170 -9.16 -17.30 7.38
N TYR A 171 -9.18 -16.40 6.38
CA TYR A 171 -9.79 -15.08 6.48
C TYR A 171 -10.55 -14.82 5.18
N PRO A 172 -11.88 -14.65 5.22
CA PRO A 172 -12.65 -14.34 4.02
C PRO A 172 -12.26 -12.96 3.48
N VAL A 173 -11.97 -12.89 2.17
CA VAL A 173 -11.58 -11.65 1.50
C VAL A 173 -12.55 -11.35 0.37
N LEU A 174 -12.98 -10.08 0.30
CA LEU A 174 -13.67 -9.52 -0.85
C LEU A 174 -12.68 -8.66 -1.64
N VAL A 175 -12.47 -8.98 -2.91
CA VAL A 175 -11.65 -8.16 -3.82
C VAL A 175 -12.58 -7.46 -4.81
N ARG A 176 -12.38 -6.16 -5.02
CA ARG A 176 -13.14 -5.36 -6.00
C ARG A 176 -12.21 -4.40 -6.72
N ALA A 177 -12.41 -4.28 -8.03
CA ALA A 177 -11.84 -3.20 -8.83
C ALA A 177 -12.91 -2.12 -9.06
N LEU A 178 -12.52 -0.85 -8.90
CA LEU A 178 -13.41 0.30 -9.04
C LEU A 178 -12.85 1.23 -10.13
N GLY A 179 -13.69 1.57 -11.10
CA GLY A 179 -13.34 2.46 -12.21
C GLY A 179 -14.37 3.57 -12.35
N PRO A 180 -15.53 3.34 -13.00
CA PRO A 180 -16.52 4.38 -13.21
C PRO A 180 -17.02 5.04 -11.91
N SER A 181 -17.06 4.29 -10.80
CA SER A 181 -17.46 4.81 -9.49
C SER A 181 -16.47 5.79 -8.86
N LEU A 182 -15.30 6.02 -9.46
CA LEU A 182 -14.31 7.01 -9.00
C LEU A 182 -14.59 8.43 -9.54
N ALA A 183 -15.32 8.56 -10.65
CA ALA A 183 -15.60 9.85 -11.27
C ALA A 183 -16.31 10.87 -10.36
N PRO A 184 -17.27 10.47 -9.48
CA PRO A 184 -17.88 11.39 -8.53
C PRO A 184 -16.91 11.99 -7.49
N PHE A 185 -15.72 11.40 -7.33
CA PHE A 185 -14.67 11.89 -6.43
C PHE A 185 -13.63 12.78 -7.13
N GLY A 186 -13.94 13.25 -8.34
CA GLY A 186 -13.08 14.15 -9.11
C GLY A 186 -11.96 13.46 -9.88
N ILE A 187 -11.88 12.13 -9.84
CA ILE A 187 -10.90 11.37 -10.63
C ILE A 187 -11.33 11.36 -12.10
N VAL A 188 -10.48 11.89 -12.96
CA VAL A 188 -10.66 11.87 -14.42
C VAL A 188 -10.04 10.60 -15.04
N ASP A 189 -10.36 10.29 -16.29
CA ASP A 189 -9.79 9.17 -17.06
C ASP A 189 -9.89 7.80 -16.36
N VAL A 190 -11.02 7.54 -15.70
CA VAL A 190 -11.27 6.28 -14.99
C VAL A 190 -11.30 5.08 -15.93
N LEU A 191 -10.77 3.93 -15.47
CA LEU A 191 -10.89 2.65 -16.17
C LEU A 191 -12.38 2.31 -16.35
N THR A 192 -12.85 2.25 -17.59
CA THR A 192 -14.29 2.20 -17.89
C THR A 192 -14.94 0.85 -17.59
N ASP A 193 -14.18 -0.25 -17.69
CA ASP A 193 -14.63 -1.63 -17.43
C ASP A 193 -13.53 -2.39 -16.66
N PRO A 194 -13.40 -2.20 -15.34
CA PRO A 194 -12.47 -2.98 -14.53
C PRO A 194 -12.84 -4.46 -14.51
N ARG A 195 -11.87 -5.35 -14.73
CA ARG A 195 -12.05 -6.81 -14.78
C ARG A 195 -11.14 -7.53 -13.81
#